data_AF-A0A433TGR5-F1
#
_entry.id   AF-A0A433TGR5-F1
#
_cell.length_a   1.000
_cell.length_b   1.000
_cell.length_c   1.000
_cell.angle_alpha   90.00
_cell.angle_beta   90.00
_cell.angle_gamma   90.00
#
_symmetry.space_group_name_H-M   'P 1'
#
loop_
_entity.id
_entity.type
_entity.pdbx_description
1 polymer ?
#
loop_
_entity_poly.entity_id
_entity_poly.type
_entity_poly.pdbx_seq_one_letter_code
_entity_poly.pdbx_strand_id
1 'polypeptide(L)'
;RNLREMTLHYTPQHPLPEEIKKLARDDTVCKYCGVSYLIHNEIKVLEDKLAKLEKELATLRGQEQREALLKKENALLKDQRNDLQASLETEHNLGKFMKALREFSALSQVVRQQKQTLEQVRNQVTESREEILGCMNEAKKNVTQLAQAATNEHEELQSRVQCLDMEKLVLSQSNATLTSNLQAAEQKLAEKERELEAERDSIRKLEKYMQDSESLSESLKDAQKSLQNSQKELEVSQEKSKTYEKELEQIKVQLRSKTSEVKESGDKMNQLQKSHEVATQKELMIEAHQNRIEELRESFKNKMAEMDNWPQKLQAAVAAEKSRHQAEMKALEENLKHNFVLELQIEKDKYNELLKKFQTQEREKNNMRQSEQAQLEQKFRQEMEDLRRQVSESKARAQEREEELQAEIASLKKIINDLQNRLARLDSEGSGEATQLKVALAEVQQELLDAQAGTAGY
;
A
#
# COMPACT_ATOMS: atom_id res chain seq x y z
N ARG A 1 84.88 -93.20 6.37
CA ARG A 1 86.35 -93.27 6.19
C ARG A 1 86.82 -94.52 6.92
N ASN A 2 87.50 -95.40 6.19
CA ASN A 2 87.97 -96.72 6.57
C ASN A 2 88.62 -96.77 7.96
N LEU A 3 88.16 -97.69 8.82
CA LEU A 3 88.97 -98.26 9.90
C LEU A 3 88.82 -99.78 9.83
N ARG A 4 89.77 -100.38 9.11
CA ARG A 4 90.11 -101.80 9.17
C ARG A 4 90.53 -102.11 10.60
N GLU A 5 89.74 -102.87 11.34
CA GLU A 5 90.23 -103.49 12.57
C GLU A 5 91.15 -104.66 12.18
N MET A 6 92.45 -104.35 12.18
CA MET A 6 93.54 -105.33 12.28
C MET A 6 93.39 -106.08 13.61
N THR A 7 92.64 -107.18 13.60
CA THR A 7 92.72 -108.18 14.66
C THR A 7 94.06 -108.91 14.53
N LEU A 8 95.07 -108.42 15.24
CA LEU A 8 96.32 -109.14 15.54
C LEU A 8 95.95 -110.42 16.30
N HIS A 9 95.71 -111.51 15.56
CA HIS A 9 95.62 -112.85 16.16
C HIS A 9 97.00 -113.24 16.68
N TYR A 10 97.12 -113.41 17.99
CA TYR A 10 98.28 -113.97 18.64
C TYR A 10 98.48 -115.43 18.18
N THR A 11 99.59 -115.70 17.48
CA THR A 11 100.00 -117.06 17.10
C THR A 11 100.97 -117.59 18.16
N PRO A 12 100.61 -118.61 18.96
CA PRO A 12 101.50 -119.14 20.00
C PRO A 12 102.77 -119.71 19.38
N GLN A 13 103.94 -119.35 19.91
CA GLN A 13 105.25 -119.80 19.39
C GLN A 13 105.42 -121.34 19.43
N HIS A 14 104.60 -122.04 20.21
CA HIS A 14 104.41 -123.48 20.17
C HIS A 14 102.91 -123.81 20.19
N PRO A 15 102.26 -124.00 19.03
CA PRO A 15 100.85 -124.36 18.99
C PRO A 15 100.67 -125.79 19.54
N LEU A 16 99.69 -125.95 20.44
CA LEU A 16 99.32 -127.26 21.00
C LEU A 16 98.99 -128.26 19.87
N PRO A 17 99.51 -129.49 19.93
CA PRO A 17 99.27 -130.55 18.95
C PRO A 17 97.78 -130.76 18.67
N GLU A 18 97.40 -131.05 17.42
CA GLU A 18 95.99 -131.16 17.00
C GLU A 18 95.23 -132.24 17.78
N GLU A 19 95.93 -133.26 18.25
CA GLU A 19 95.38 -134.37 19.03
C GLU A 19 94.78 -133.87 20.35
N ILE A 20 95.40 -132.87 21.00
CA ILE A 20 94.94 -132.31 22.28
C ILE A 20 93.77 -131.34 22.10
N LYS A 21 93.69 -130.64 20.97
CA LYS A 21 92.58 -129.70 20.69
C LYS A 21 91.25 -130.39 20.40
N LYS A 22 91.26 -131.66 20.00
CA LYS A 22 90.07 -132.46 19.68
C LYS A 22 89.66 -133.44 20.79
N LEU A 23 90.37 -133.43 21.92
CA LEU A 23 90.05 -134.26 23.08
C LEU A 23 88.77 -133.75 23.76
N ALA A 24 87.91 -134.71 24.15
CA ALA A 24 86.72 -134.41 24.94
C ALA A 24 87.14 -133.74 26.25
N ARG A 25 86.36 -132.75 26.72
CA ARG A 25 86.70 -131.90 27.89
C ARG A 25 87.13 -132.72 29.11
N ASP A 26 86.53 -133.89 29.30
CA ASP A 26 86.76 -134.79 30.44
C ASP A 26 88.16 -135.42 30.44
N ASP A 27 88.81 -135.55 29.28
CA ASP A 27 90.18 -136.07 29.16
C ASP A 27 91.26 -134.97 29.27
N THR A 28 90.85 -133.70 29.16
CA THR A 28 91.75 -132.55 29.34
C THR A 28 91.90 -132.12 30.81
N VAL A 29 91.24 -132.86 31.71
CA VAL A 29 91.17 -132.60 33.15
C VAL A 29 92.00 -133.64 33.90
N CYS A 30 92.94 -133.18 34.72
CA CYS A 30 93.82 -134.08 35.47
C CYS A 30 93.02 -134.94 36.49
N LYS A 31 93.09 -136.27 36.36
CA LYS A 31 92.37 -137.21 37.24
C LYS A 31 92.75 -137.14 38.74
N TYR A 32 93.85 -136.47 39.10
CA TYR A 32 94.30 -136.33 40.49
C TYR A 32 94.04 -134.96 41.12
N CYS A 33 93.80 -133.90 40.33
CA CYS A 33 93.55 -132.56 40.87
C CYS A 33 92.38 -131.80 40.21
N GLY A 34 91.71 -132.35 39.20
CA GLY A 34 90.51 -131.78 38.60
C GLY A 34 90.72 -130.49 37.79
N VAL A 35 91.97 -130.07 37.59
CA VAL A 35 92.34 -128.86 36.86
C VAL A 35 92.54 -129.19 35.39
N SER A 36 91.85 -128.48 34.49
CA SER A 36 92.02 -128.64 33.03
C SER A 36 93.35 -128.06 32.57
N TYR A 37 94.11 -128.83 31.78
CA TYR A 37 95.36 -128.39 31.15
C TYR A 37 95.15 -127.26 30.12
N LEU A 38 93.89 -126.89 29.82
CA LEU A 38 93.51 -125.83 28.89
C LEU A 38 93.07 -124.52 29.56
N ILE A 39 93.10 -124.43 30.89
CA ILE A 39 92.65 -123.24 31.65
C ILE A 39 93.36 -121.96 31.21
N HIS A 40 94.65 -122.03 30.83
CA HIS A 40 95.41 -120.84 30.45
C HIS A 40 94.88 -120.18 29.16
N ASN A 41 94.37 -120.96 28.20
CA ASN A 41 93.79 -120.43 26.98
C ASN A 41 92.38 -119.84 27.23
N GLU A 42 91.59 -120.48 28.10
CA GLU A 42 90.28 -119.96 28.50
C GLU A 42 90.40 -118.65 29.30
N ILE A 43 91.39 -118.55 30.19
CA ILE A 43 91.72 -117.31 30.90
C ILE A 43 92.08 -116.21 29.89
N LYS A 44 92.92 -116.50 28.89
CA LYS A 44 93.35 -115.50 27.89
C LYS A 44 92.19 -114.97 27.04
N VAL A 45 91.27 -115.84 26.63
CA VAL A 45 90.05 -115.42 25.88
C VAL A 45 89.14 -114.54 26.74
N LEU A 46 89.06 -114.81 28.05
CA LEU A 46 88.31 -113.98 28.98
C LEU A 46 89.00 -112.64 29.24
N GLU A 47 90.33 -112.62 29.33
CA GLU A 47 91.13 -111.39 29.41
C GLU A 47 90.94 -110.50 28.17
N ASP A 48 90.99 -111.06 26.96
CA ASP A 48 90.76 -110.30 25.73
C ASP A 48 89.32 -109.75 25.65
N LYS A 49 88.33 -110.52 26.11
CA LYS A 49 86.93 -110.05 26.22
C LYS A 49 86.78 -108.96 27.27
N LEU A 50 87.44 -109.09 28.42
CA LEU A 50 87.47 -108.07 29.46
C LEU A 50 88.11 -106.78 28.93
N ALA A 51 89.26 -106.87 28.26
CA ALA A 51 89.94 -105.72 27.66
C ALA A 51 89.07 -105.04 26.58
N LYS A 52 88.32 -105.82 25.79
CA LYS A 52 87.38 -105.26 24.80
C LYS A 52 86.20 -104.56 25.48
N LEU A 53 85.60 -105.17 26.50
CA LEU A 53 84.50 -104.58 27.26
C LEU A 53 84.95 -103.33 28.02
N GLU A 54 86.15 -103.31 28.58
CA GLU A 54 86.73 -102.13 29.22
C GLU A 54 86.90 -100.97 28.24
N LYS A 55 87.35 -101.25 27.01
CA LYS A 55 87.48 -100.25 25.95
C LYS A 55 86.11 -99.72 25.48
N GLU A 56 85.11 -100.59 25.37
CA GLU A 56 83.73 -100.22 25.05
C GLU A 56 83.11 -99.37 26.16
N LEU A 57 83.28 -99.76 27.43
CA LEU A 57 82.82 -98.99 28.60
C LEU A 57 83.50 -97.61 28.70
N ALA A 58 84.80 -97.53 28.42
CA ALA A 58 85.52 -96.25 28.38
C ALA A 58 84.98 -95.34 27.26
N THR A 59 84.65 -95.91 26.10
CA THR A 59 84.05 -95.16 24.98
C THR A 59 82.65 -94.67 25.32
N LEU A 60 81.81 -95.52 25.92
CA LEU A 60 80.45 -95.16 26.36
C LEU A 60 80.48 -94.07 27.45
N ARG A 61 81.38 -94.18 28.43
CA ARG A 61 81.58 -93.12 29.44
C ARG A 61 82.00 -91.79 28.80
N GLY A 62 82.89 -91.81 27.81
CA GLY A 62 83.27 -90.61 27.06
C GLY A 62 82.11 -90.00 26.25
N GLN A 63 81.25 -90.84 25.68
CA GLN A 63 80.04 -90.40 24.96
C GLN A 63 79.01 -89.78 25.91
N GLU A 64 78.77 -90.39 27.07
CA GLU A 64 77.86 -89.88 28.09
C GLU A 64 78.32 -88.51 28.64
N GLN A 65 79.62 -88.35 28.92
CA GLN A 65 80.18 -87.06 29.32
C GLN A 65 80.01 -85.99 28.24
N ARG A 66 80.25 -86.35 26.97
CA ARG A 66 80.05 -85.45 25.84
C ARG A 66 78.57 -85.07 25.67
N GLU A 67 77.65 -86.02 25.80
CA GLU A 67 76.21 -85.77 25.72
C GLU A 67 75.73 -84.86 26.86
N ALA A 68 76.24 -85.07 28.08
CA ALA A 68 75.95 -84.21 29.21
C ALA A 68 76.43 -82.77 28.99
N LEU A 69 77.63 -82.58 28.42
CA LEU A 69 78.13 -81.26 28.05
C LEU A 69 77.29 -80.60 26.95
N LEU A 70 76.95 -81.35 25.90
CA LEU A 70 76.09 -80.86 24.81
C LEU A 70 74.68 -80.48 25.27
N LYS A 71 74.12 -81.21 26.25
CA LYS A 71 72.83 -80.86 26.87
C LYS A 71 72.91 -79.54 27.64
N LYS A 72 73.99 -79.32 28.41
CA LYS A 72 74.23 -78.05 29.11
C LYS A 72 74.42 -76.89 28.13
N GLU A 73 75.19 -77.09 27.07
CA GLU A 73 75.42 -76.09 26.03
C GLU A 73 74.13 -75.74 25.27
N ASN A 74 73.31 -76.74 24.90
CA ASN A 74 72.02 -76.50 24.28
C ASN A 74 71.03 -75.77 25.20
N ALA A 75 71.02 -76.08 26.50
CA ALA A 75 70.19 -75.36 27.46
C ALA A 75 70.59 -73.88 27.52
N LEU A 76 71.88 -73.60 27.64
CA LEU A 76 72.42 -72.24 27.68
C LEU A 76 72.13 -71.44 26.40
N LEU A 77 72.32 -72.06 25.22
CA LEU A 77 71.99 -71.43 23.94
C LEU A 77 70.49 -71.17 23.78
N LYS A 78 69.65 -72.07 24.30
CA LYS A 78 68.20 -71.90 24.27
C LYS A 78 67.76 -70.73 25.14
N ASP A 79 68.36 -70.58 26.33
CA ASP A 79 68.10 -69.45 27.23
C ASP A 79 68.56 -68.14 26.57
N GLN A 80 69.78 -68.09 26.04
CA GLN A 80 70.28 -66.91 25.30
C GLN A 80 69.38 -66.53 24.11
N ARG A 81 68.89 -67.52 23.36
CA ARG A 81 67.97 -67.27 22.24
C ARG A 81 66.64 -66.68 22.72
N ASN A 82 66.10 -67.19 23.84
CA ASN A 82 64.85 -66.67 24.39
C ASN A 82 65.04 -65.23 24.90
N ASP A 83 66.16 -64.92 25.55
CA ASP A 83 66.50 -63.56 26.01
C ASP A 83 66.65 -62.58 24.85
N LEU A 84 67.32 -63.00 23.76
CA LEU A 84 67.44 -62.21 22.54
C LEU A 84 66.08 -61.99 21.87
N GLN A 85 65.20 -63.01 21.87
CA GLN A 85 63.86 -62.88 21.32
C GLN A 85 63.01 -61.90 22.14
N ALA A 86 63.05 -61.98 23.47
CA ALA A 86 62.37 -61.02 24.34
C ALA A 86 62.87 -59.59 24.12
N SER A 87 64.19 -59.41 23.98
CA SER A 87 64.79 -58.10 23.67
C SER A 87 64.32 -57.55 22.33
N LEU A 88 64.26 -58.39 21.28
CA LEU A 88 63.77 -57.99 19.97
C LEU A 88 62.27 -57.59 20.00
N GLU A 89 61.45 -58.32 20.75
CA GLU A 89 60.04 -57.99 20.94
C GLU A 89 59.88 -56.64 21.67
N THR A 90 60.71 -56.35 22.68
CA THR A 90 60.71 -55.05 23.35
C THR A 90 61.12 -53.90 22.43
N GLU A 91 62.17 -54.05 21.62
CA GLU A 91 62.60 -53.06 20.62
C GLU A 91 61.54 -52.82 19.55
N HIS A 92 60.87 -53.88 19.09
CA HIS A 92 59.77 -53.75 18.13
C HIS A 92 58.57 -53.01 18.73
N ASN A 93 58.22 -53.29 19.98
CA ASN A 93 57.16 -52.56 20.69
C ASN A 93 57.55 -51.10 20.92
N LEU A 94 58.79 -50.82 21.31
CA LEU A 94 59.32 -49.46 21.44
C LEU A 94 59.23 -48.70 20.11
N GLY A 95 59.57 -49.35 19.00
CA GLY A 95 59.41 -48.80 17.65
C GLY A 95 57.96 -48.43 17.32
N LYS A 96 56.99 -49.27 17.68
CA LYS A 96 55.55 -48.97 17.53
C LYS A 96 55.12 -47.77 18.37
N PHE A 97 55.53 -47.71 19.64
CA PHE A 97 55.24 -46.58 20.52
C PHE A 97 55.82 -45.28 19.97
N MET A 98 57.07 -45.29 19.51
CA MET A 98 57.71 -44.12 18.91
C MET A 98 56.99 -43.65 17.64
N LYS A 99 56.48 -44.57 16.82
CA LYS A 99 55.66 -44.22 15.65
C LYS A 99 54.34 -43.56 16.08
N ALA A 100 53.63 -44.13 17.04
CA ALA A 100 52.38 -43.58 17.56
C ALA A 100 52.60 -42.19 18.21
N LEU A 101 53.71 -41.99 18.91
CA LEU A 101 54.06 -40.69 19.52
C LEU A 101 54.28 -39.60 18.46
N ARG A 102 54.96 -39.93 17.35
CA ARG A 102 55.15 -39.01 16.22
C ARG A 102 53.81 -38.66 15.56
N GLU A 103 52.94 -39.64 15.36
CA GLU A 103 51.59 -39.43 14.81
C GLU A 103 50.75 -38.54 15.74
N PHE A 104 50.79 -38.78 17.06
CA PHE A 104 50.10 -37.95 18.05
C PHE A 104 50.63 -36.51 18.07
N SER A 105 51.95 -36.32 17.95
CA SER A 105 52.56 -34.99 17.86
C SER A 105 52.10 -34.25 16.59
N ALA A 106 52.06 -34.94 15.45
CA ALA A 106 51.59 -34.36 14.18
C ALA A 106 50.11 -33.96 14.28
N LEU A 107 49.24 -34.84 14.81
CA LEU A 107 47.82 -34.54 15.04
C LEU A 107 47.65 -33.36 16.01
N SER A 108 48.41 -33.32 17.10
CA SER A 108 48.38 -32.21 18.06
C SER A 108 48.79 -30.87 17.45
N GLN A 109 49.67 -30.86 16.45
CA GLN A 109 50.03 -29.67 15.70
C GLN A 109 48.91 -29.24 14.75
N VAL A 110 48.29 -30.18 14.04
CA VAL A 110 47.14 -29.90 13.17
C VAL A 110 45.97 -29.32 13.97
N VAL A 111 45.64 -29.91 15.12
CA VAL A 111 44.56 -29.39 15.99
C VAL A 111 44.87 -27.97 16.48
N ARG A 112 46.13 -27.68 16.83
CA ARG A 112 46.55 -26.32 17.20
C ARG A 112 46.39 -25.32 16.05
N GLN A 113 46.78 -25.71 14.84
CA GLN A 113 46.60 -24.89 13.64
C GLN A 113 45.11 -24.65 13.34
N GLN A 114 44.29 -25.70 13.36
CA GLN A 114 42.84 -25.58 13.15
C GLN A 114 42.19 -24.66 14.18
N LYS A 115 42.58 -24.75 15.46
CA LYS A 115 42.09 -23.85 16.50
C LYS A 115 42.44 -22.38 16.21
N GLN A 116 43.67 -22.11 15.74
CA GLN A 116 44.08 -20.75 15.37
C GLN A 116 43.29 -20.23 14.18
N THR A 117 43.11 -21.04 13.13
CA THR A 117 42.31 -20.67 11.95
C THR A 117 40.85 -20.40 12.34
N LEU A 118 40.25 -21.23 13.18
CA LEU A 118 38.88 -21.02 13.66
C LEU A 118 38.74 -19.71 14.45
N GLU A 119 39.72 -19.37 15.29
CA GLU A 119 39.70 -18.11 16.03
C GLU A 119 39.84 -16.90 15.10
N GLN A 120 40.69 -16.98 14.08
CA GLN A 120 40.80 -15.93 13.05
C GLN A 120 39.48 -15.73 12.29
N VAL A 121 38.84 -16.82 11.85
CA VAL A 121 37.55 -16.76 11.16
C VAL A 121 36.47 -16.21 12.08
N ARG A 122 36.45 -16.62 13.36
CA ARG A 122 35.53 -16.06 14.35
C ARG A 122 35.68 -14.54 14.46
N ASN A 123 36.91 -14.05 14.58
CA ASN A 123 37.17 -12.62 14.71
C ASN A 123 36.73 -11.84 13.46
N GLN A 124 37.01 -12.36 12.27
CA GLN A 124 36.54 -11.76 11.02
C GLN A 124 35.01 -11.69 10.95
N VAL A 125 34.32 -12.76 11.36
CA VAL A 125 32.86 -12.78 11.39
C VAL A 125 32.31 -11.78 12.40
N THR A 126 32.94 -11.61 13.55
CA THR A 126 32.52 -10.59 14.54
C THR A 126 32.73 -9.18 14.03
N GLU A 127 33.87 -8.89 13.41
CA GLU A 127 34.17 -7.58 12.82
C GLU A 127 33.18 -7.24 11.70
N SER A 128 32.97 -8.15 10.74
CA SER A 128 31.98 -7.96 9.67
C SER A 128 30.56 -7.77 10.21
N ARG A 129 30.20 -8.48 11.29
CA ARG A 129 28.89 -8.30 11.94
C ARG A 129 28.74 -6.90 12.54
N GLU A 130 29.77 -6.38 13.20
CA GLU A 130 29.77 -5.04 13.78
C GLU A 130 29.67 -3.96 12.70
N GLU A 131 30.41 -4.11 11.60
CA GLU A 131 30.32 -3.21 10.44
C GLU A 131 28.91 -3.19 9.83
N ILE A 132 28.31 -4.37 9.61
CA ILE A 132 26.94 -4.48 9.08
C ILE A 132 25.95 -3.82 10.05
N LEU A 133 26.09 -4.04 11.36
CA LEU A 133 25.23 -3.42 12.37
C LEU A 133 25.37 -1.90 12.36
N GLY A 134 26.59 -1.37 12.21
CA GLY A 134 26.87 0.05 12.05
C GLY A 134 26.15 0.64 10.83
N CYS A 135 26.30 0.00 9.66
CA CYS A 135 25.62 0.40 8.43
C CYS A 135 24.10 0.36 8.57
N MET A 136 23.53 -0.67 9.21
CA MET A 136 22.09 -0.76 9.44
C MET A 136 21.58 0.34 10.37
N ASN A 137 22.33 0.69 11.41
CA ASN A 137 21.95 1.77 12.33
C ASN A 137 21.99 3.13 11.64
N GLU A 138 23.01 3.41 10.82
CA GLU A 138 23.07 4.66 10.05
C GLU A 138 21.96 4.72 9.00
N ALA A 139 21.68 3.62 8.31
CA ALA A 139 20.55 3.53 7.38
C ALA A 139 19.21 3.78 8.09
N LYS A 140 19.00 3.21 9.28
CA LYS A 140 17.80 3.45 10.09
C LYS A 140 17.67 4.92 10.49
N LYS A 141 18.76 5.56 10.89
CA LYS A 141 18.79 6.99 11.22
C LYS A 141 18.44 7.85 9.99
N ASN A 142 19.00 7.55 8.83
CA ASN A 142 18.70 8.27 7.60
C ASN A 142 17.24 8.10 7.18
N VAL A 143 16.69 6.89 7.25
CA VAL A 143 15.28 6.62 6.93
C VAL A 143 14.34 7.36 7.87
N THR A 144 14.64 7.40 9.18
CA THR A 144 13.82 8.14 10.15
C THR A 144 13.87 9.65 9.93
N GLN A 145 15.04 10.20 9.59
CA GLN A 145 15.17 11.62 9.22
C GLN A 145 14.41 11.96 7.94
N LEU A 146 14.50 11.12 6.91
CA LEU A 146 13.75 11.29 5.66
C LEU A 146 12.23 11.20 5.89
N ALA A 147 11.78 10.25 6.71
CA ALA A 147 10.37 10.12 7.06
C ALA A 147 9.86 11.39 7.77
N GLN A 148 10.61 11.90 8.75
CA GLN A 148 10.23 13.14 9.43
C GLN A 148 10.20 14.36 8.50
N ALA A 149 11.20 14.48 7.61
CA ALA A 149 11.24 15.56 6.63
C ALA A 149 10.03 15.50 5.68
N ALA A 150 9.68 14.31 5.19
CA ALA A 150 8.51 14.11 4.34
C ALA A 150 7.19 14.43 5.07
N THR A 151 7.08 14.08 6.36
CA THR A 151 5.90 14.45 7.18
C THR A 151 5.78 15.96 7.32
N ASN A 152 6.88 16.66 7.61
CA ASN A 152 6.86 18.13 7.74
C ASN A 152 6.47 18.81 6.41
N GLU A 153 7.02 18.34 5.28
CA GLU A 153 6.68 18.87 3.95
C GLU A 153 5.20 18.61 3.61
N HIS A 154 4.66 17.45 4.00
CA HIS A 154 3.24 17.15 3.82
C HIS A 154 2.35 18.10 4.61
N GLU A 155 2.67 18.38 5.88
CA GLU A 155 1.92 19.31 6.73
C GLU A 155 1.97 20.75 6.20
N GLU A 156 3.13 21.19 5.69
CA GLU A 156 3.28 22.50 5.06
C GLU A 156 2.43 22.61 3.77
N LEU A 157 2.51 21.60 2.89
CA LEU A 157 1.71 21.57 1.67
C LEU A 157 0.21 21.52 1.98
N GLN A 158 -0.21 20.74 2.97
CA GLN A 158 -1.60 20.66 3.41
C GLN A 158 -2.10 22.02 3.90
N SER A 159 -1.30 22.73 4.70
CA SER A 159 -1.62 24.08 5.16
C SER A 159 -1.74 25.06 3.98
N ARG A 160 -0.84 24.96 2.99
CA ARG A 160 -0.87 25.83 1.80
C ARG A 160 -2.10 25.58 0.93
N VAL A 161 -2.50 24.32 0.76
CA VAL A 161 -3.74 23.95 0.04
C VAL A 161 -4.96 24.55 0.74
N GLN A 162 -5.04 24.45 2.08
CA GLN A 162 -6.14 25.05 2.84
C GLN A 162 -6.23 26.58 2.66
N CYS A 163 -5.10 27.28 2.64
CA CYS A 163 -5.07 28.72 2.36
C CYS A 163 -5.58 29.04 0.94
N LEU A 164 -5.12 28.30 -0.08
CA LEU A 164 -5.56 28.49 -1.46
C LEU A 164 -7.05 28.20 -1.65
N ASP A 165 -7.59 27.19 -0.96
CA ASP A 165 -9.03 26.90 -0.98
C ASP A 165 -9.84 28.05 -0.36
N MET A 166 -9.34 28.67 0.71
CA MET A 166 -9.98 29.84 1.32
C MET A 166 -9.92 31.05 0.40
N GLU A 167 -8.77 31.33 -0.23
CA GLU A 167 -8.63 32.41 -1.22
C GLU A 167 -9.58 32.21 -2.41
N LYS A 168 -9.66 30.98 -2.92
CA LYS A 168 -10.59 30.62 -4.00
C LYS A 168 -12.04 30.85 -3.60
N LEU A 169 -12.42 30.51 -2.36
CA LEU A 169 -13.76 30.75 -1.85
C LEU A 169 -14.09 32.25 -1.80
N VAL A 170 -13.17 33.07 -1.27
CA VAL A 170 -13.34 34.54 -1.20
C VAL A 170 -13.45 35.14 -2.60
N LEU A 171 -12.57 34.74 -3.53
CA LEU A 171 -12.62 35.19 -4.92
C LEU A 171 -13.92 34.76 -5.61
N SER A 172 -14.40 33.54 -5.37
CA SER A 172 -15.67 33.06 -5.90
C SER A 172 -16.86 33.87 -5.40
N GLN A 173 -16.88 34.20 -4.10
CA GLN A 173 -17.94 35.04 -3.51
C GLN A 173 -17.88 36.46 -4.08
N SER A 174 -16.69 37.06 -4.14
CA SER A 174 -16.48 38.39 -4.73
C SER A 174 -16.94 38.43 -6.19
N ASN A 175 -16.58 37.43 -7.00
CA ASN A 175 -17.02 37.34 -8.39
C ASN A 175 -18.53 37.22 -8.50
N ALA A 176 -19.18 36.39 -7.67
CA ALA A 176 -20.64 36.27 -7.67
C ALA A 176 -21.33 37.61 -7.35
N THR A 177 -20.82 38.35 -6.37
CA THR A 177 -21.32 39.70 -6.03
C THR A 177 -21.11 40.69 -7.18
N LEU A 178 -19.92 40.71 -7.79
CA LEU A 178 -19.64 41.58 -8.94
C LEU A 178 -20.53 41.26 -10.14
N THR A 179 -20.76 39.98 -10.44
CA THR A 179 -21.67 39.56 -11.51
C THR A 179 -23.11 40.00 -11.23
N SER A 180 -23.60 39.84 -9.98
CA SER A 180 -24.94 40.31 -9.60
C SER A 180 -25.08 41.83 -9.73
N ASN A 181 -24.07 42.59 -9.30
CA ASN A 181 -24.05 44.05 -9.43
C ASN A 181 -24.02 44.49 -10.89
N LEU A 182 -23.24 43.80 -11.74
CA LEU A 182 -23.18 44.08 -13.17
C LEU A 182 -24.55 43.85 -13.84
N GLN A 183 -25.20 42.71 -13.57
CA GLN A 183 -26.54 42.42 -14.08
C GLN A 183 -27.57 43.47 -13.63
N ALA A 184 -27.51 43.90 -12.37
CA ALA A 184 -28.39 44.96 -11.88
C ALA A 184 -28.13 46.31 -12.56
N ALA A 185 -26.88 46.63 -12.87
CA ALA A 185 -26.52 47.83 -13.62
C ALA A 185 -26.99 47.77 -15.08
N GLU A 186 -26.83 46.62 -15.74
CA GLU A 186 -27.31 46.37 -17.11
C GLU A 186 -28.84 46.51 -17.20
N GLN A 187 -29.58 45.96 -16.22
CA GLN A 187 -31.04 46.10 -16.16
C GLN A 187 -31.46 47.57 -16.01
N LYS A 188 -30.82 48.31 -15.10
CA LYS A 188 -31.09 49.74 -14.92
C LYS A 188 -30.79 50.55 -16.18
N LEU A 189 -29.70 50.21 -16.89
CA LEU A 189 -29.36 50.86 -18.15
C LEU A 189 -30.43 50.59 -19.21
N ALA A 190 -30.85 49.34 -19.38
CA ALA A 190 -31.90 48.96 -20.33
C ALA A 190 -33.25 49.63 -20.02
N GLU A 191 -33.58 49.82 -18.75
CA GLU A 191 -34.78 50.56 -18.33
C GLU A 191 -34.67 52.05 -18.69
N LYS A 192 -33.51 52.67 -18.43
CA LYS A 192 -33.25 54.07 -18.82
C LYS A 192 -33.25 54.28 -20.33
N GLU A 193 -32.75 53.32 -21.10
CA GLU A 193 -32.81 53.35 -22.56
C GLU A 193 -34.26 53.29 -23.07
N ARG A 194 -35.13 52.48 -22.46
CA ARG A 194 -36.57 52.47 -22.77
C ARG A 194 -37.26 53.79 -22.43
N GLU A 195 -36.98 54.36 -21.26
CA GLU A 195 -37.51 55.66 -20.86
C GLU A 195 -37.10 56.75 -21.85
N LEU A 196 -35.82 56.79 -22.24
CA LEU A 196 -35.30 57.73 -23.24
C LEU A 196 -35.99 57.58 -24.60
N GLU A 197 -36.26 56.36 -25.05
CA GLU A 197 -36.97 56.17 -26.32
C GLU A 197 -38.45 56.61 -26.23
N ALA A 198 -39.10 56.38 -25.09
CA ALA A 198 -40.47 56.87 -24.86
C ALA A 198 -40.54 58.42 -24.82
N GLU A 199 -39.54 59.07 -24.23
CA GLU A 199 -39.40 60.53 -24.27
C GLU A 199 -39.15 61.03 -25.69
N ARG A 200 -38.27 60.38 -26.46
CA ARG A 200 -38.02 60.71 -27.88
C ARG A 200 -39.30 60.60 -28.72
N ASP A 201 -40.09 59.55 -28.53
CA ASP A 201 -41.38 59.39 -29.21
C ASP A 201 -42.38 60.49 -28.83
N SER A 202 -42.36 60.93 -27.58
CA SER A 202 -43.17 62.06 -27.13
C SER A 202 -42.73 63.37 -27.77
N ILE A 203 -41.43 63.60 -27.89
CA ILE A 203 -40.86 64.75 -28.62
C ILE A 203 -41.30 64.72 -30.08
N ARG A 204 -41.16 63.58 -30.79
CA ARG A 204 -41.62 63.44 -32.19
C ARG A 204 -43.10 63.80 -32.36
N LYS A 205 -43.96 63.41 -31.41
CA LYS A 205 -45.38 63.77 -31.43
C LYS A 205 -45.60 65.27 -31.25
N LEU A 206 -44.87 65.89 -30.32
CA LEU A 206 -44.95 67.34 -30.09
C LEU A 206 -44.45 68.13 -31.30
N GLU A 207 -43.37 67.70 -31.94
CA GLU A 207 -42.86 68.29 -33.19
C GLU A 207 -43.93 68.24 -34.29
N LYS A 208 -44.63 67.10 -34.43
CA LYS A 208 -45.74 66.99 -35.37
C LYS A 208 -46.87 67.96 -35.03
N TYR A 209 -47.28 68.06 -33.77
CA TYR A 209 -48.32 69.01 -33.36
C TYR A 209 -47.92 70.46 -33.61
N MET A 210 -46.65 70.80 -33.40
CA MET A 210 -46.13 72.13 -33.74
C MET A 210 -46.24 72.40 -35.24
N GLN A 211 -45.81 71.45 -36.08
CA GLN A 211 -45.89 71.58 -37.53
C GLN A 211 -47.35 71.71 -38.02
N ASP A 212 -48.26 70.91 -37.47
CA ASP A 212 -49.68 71.01 -37.75
C ASP A 212 -50.23 72.40 -37.33
N SER A 213 -49.86 72.88 -36.14
CA SER A 213 -50.26 74.22 -35.66
C SER A 213 -49.72 75.36 -36.56
N GLU A 214 -48.50 75.25 -37.05
CA GLU A 214 -47.92 76.21 -38.00
C GLU A 214 -48.70 76.22 -39.32
N SER A 215 -49.02 75.05 -39.86
CA SER A 215 -49.82 74.93 -41.09
C SER A 215 -51.23 75.52 -40.94
N LEU A 216 -51.86 75.30 -39.78
CA LEU A 216 -53.15 75.89 -39.43
C LEU A 216 -53.06 77.41 -39.31
N SER A 217 -52.00 77.93 -38.69
CA SER A 217 -51.75 79.37 -38.60
C SER A 217 -51.56 80.01 -39.98
N GLU A 218 -50.82 79.37 -40.88
CA GLU A 218 -50.65 79.84 -42.27
C GLU A 218 -52.00 79.86 -43.01
N SER A 219 -52.78 78.78 -42.91
CA SER A 219 -54.11 78.69 -43.51
C SER A 219 -55.09 79.73 -42.94
N LEU A 220 -55.04 80.00 -41.64
CA LEU A 220 -55.83 81.04 -40.99
C LEU A 220 -55.47 82.44 -41.54
N LYS A 221 -54.18 82.70 -41.74
CA LYS A 221 -53.69 83.97 -42.31
C LYS A 221 -54.16 84.15 -43.75
N ASP A 222 -54.14 83.09 -44.55
CA ASP A 222 -54.68 83.09 -45.92
C ASP A 222 -56.20 83.32 -45.94
N ALA A 223 -56.95 82.62 -45.08
CA ALA A 223 -58.39 82.81 -44.93
C ALA A 223 -58.73 84.24 -44.49
N GLN A 224 -57.97 84.81 -43.55
CA GLN A 224 -58.12 86.18 -43.09
C GLN A 224 -57.86 87.19 -44.22
N LYS A 225 -56.83 86.95 -45.05
CA LYS A 225 -56.55 87.79 -46.23
C LYS A 225 -57.66 87.71 -47.27
N SER A 226 -58.21 86.51 -47.52
CA SER A 226 -59.35 86.32 -48.41
C SER A 226 -60.60 87.04 -47.90
N LEU A 227 -60.89 86.92 -46.60
CA LEU A 227 -62.00 87.63 -45.95
C LEU A 227 -61.87 89.15 -46.08
N GLN A 228 -60.67 89.70 -45.87
CA GLN A 228 -60.41 91.14 -46.06
C GLN A 228 -60.67 91.59 -47.51
N ASN A 229 -60.33 90.75 -48.49
CA ASN A 229 -60.63 91.05 -49.89
C ASN A 229 -62.14 91.04 -50.15
N SER A 230 -62.86 90.01 -49.69
CA SER A 230 -64.32 89.95 -49.82
C SER A 230 -65.04 91.09 -49.08
N GLN A 231 -64.52 91.53 -47.92
CA GLN A 231 -65.04 92.72 -47.23
C GLN A 231 -64.87 93.99 -48.08
N LYS A 232 -63.70 94.19 -48.70
CA LYS A 232 -63.48 95.34 -49.61
C LYS A 232 -64.41 95.28 -50.83
N GLU A 233 -64.58 94.10 -51.43
CA GLU A 233 -65.51 93.91 -52.55
C GLU A 233 -66.96 94.21 -52.14
N LEU A 234 -67.36 93.79 -50.94
CA LEU A 234 -68.67 94.07 -50.38
C LEU A 234 -68.86 95.57 -50.14
N GLU A 235 -67.89 96.27 -49.57
CA GLU A 235 -67.94 97.73 -49.40
C GLU A 235 -68.11 98.46 -50.74
N VAL A 236 -67.35 98.06 -51.77
CA VAL A 236 -67.51 98.61 -53.12
C VAL A 236 -68.90 98.32 -53.67
N SER A 237 -69.42 97.11 -53.47
CA SER A 237 -70.77 96.73 -53.92
C SER A 237 -71.87 97.48 -53.15
N GLN A 238 -71.70 97.70 -51.84
CA GLN A 238 -72.60 98.50 -51.02
C GLN A 238 -72.60 99.97 -51.45
N GLU A 239 -71.43 100.53 -51.77
CA GLU A 239 -71.35 101.91 -52.25
C GLU A 239 -72.02 102.06 -53.63
N LYS A 240 -71.83 101.08 -54.51
CA LYS A 240 -72.60 100.98 -55.77
C LYS A 240 -74.09 100.87 -55.53
N SER A 241 -74.52 100.06 -54.56
CA SER A 241 -75.94 99.95 -54.19
C SER A 241 -76.50 101.28 -53.69
N LYS A 242 -75.75 102.03 -52.87
CA LYS A 242 -76.16 103.37 -52.42
C LYS A 242 -76.23 104.37 -53.58
N THR A 243 -75.30 104.31 -54.54
CA THR A 243 -75.39 105.18 -55.73
C THR A 243 -76.61 104.82 -56.57
N TYR A 244 -76.87 103.53 -56.79
CA TYR A 244 -78.07 103.07 -57.49
C TYR A 244 -79.34 103.46 -56.73
N GLU A 245 -79.38 103.38 -55.40
CA GLU A 245 -80.53 103.86 -54.61
C GLU A 245 -80.76 105.36 -54.79
N LYS A 246 -79.70 106.18 -54.80
CA LYS A 246 -79.80 107.63 -55.07
C LYS A 246 -80.32 107.89 -56.49
N GLU A 247 -79.80 107.18 -57.49
CA GLU A 247 -80.27 107.27 -58.87
C GLU A 247 -81.74 106.84 -58.99
N LEU A 248 -82.14 105.76 -58.31
CA LEU A 248 -83.50 105.24 -58.30
C LEU A 248 -84.45 106.23 -57.60
N GLU A 249 -84.01 106.89 -56.52
CA GLU A 249 -84.79 107.95 -55.88
C GLU A 249 -84.89 109.20 -56.78
N GLN A 250 -83.83 109.56 -57.49
CA GLN A 250 -83.84 110.61 -58.50
C GLN A 250 -84.83 110.29 -59.64
N ILE A 251 -84.82 109.05 -60.13
CA ILE A 251 -85.79 108.55 -61.12
C ILE A 251 -87.19 108.58 -60.53
N LYS A 252 -87.42 108.18 -59.28
CA LYS A 252 -88.74 108.30 -58.64
C LYS A 252 -89.22 109.73 -58.54
N VAL A 253 -88.33 110.70 -58.27
CA VAL A 253 -88.68 112.13 -58.26
C VAL A 253 -89.04 112.61 -59.67
N GLN A 254 -88.25 112.23 -60.68
CA GLN A 254 -88.58 112.49 -62.09
C GLN A 254 -89.91 111.84 -62.49
N LEU A 255 -90.15 110.61 -62.05
CA LEU A 255 -91.39 109.88 -62.27
C LEU A 255 -92.55 110.56 -61.55
N ARG A 256 -92.38 111.10 -60.34
CA ARG A 256 -93.41 111.89 -59.64
C ARG A 256 -93.74 113.19 -60.39
N SER A 257 -92.74 113.87 -60.95
CA SER A 257 -92.92 115.05 -61.81
C SER A 257 -93.65 114.69 -63.12
N LYS A 258 -93.24 113.61 -63.79
CA LYS A 258 -93.94 113.12 -64.99
C LYS A 258 -95.33 112.58 -64.66
N THR A 259 -95.50 111.97 -63.50
CA THR A 259 -96.82 111.54 -63.00
C THR A 259 -97.68 112.74 -62.68
N SER A 260 -97.15 113.87 -62.18
CA SER A 260 -97.94 115.10 -62.01
C SER A 260 -98.32 115.73 -63.34
N GLU A 261 -97.45 115.70 -64.35
CA GLU A 261 -97.78 116.10 -65.74
C GLU A 261 -98.83 115.18 -66.38
N VAL A 262 -98.76 113.87 -66.11
CA VAL A 262 -99.78 112.87 -66.52
C VAL A 262 -101.05 113.01 -65.69
N LYS A 263 -100.98 113.47 -64.44
CA LYS A 263 -102.16 113.76 -63.60
C LYS A 263 -102.84 115.04 -64.08
N GLU A 264 -102.10 116.05 -64.50
CA GLU A 264 -102.62 117.26 -65.13
C GLU A 264 -103.23 116.97 -66.52
N SER A 265 -102.67 115.99 -67.24
CA SER A 265 -103.25 115.43 -68.49
C SER A 265 -104.40 114.44 -68.23
N GLY A 266 -104.37 113.79 -67.07
CA GLY A 266 -105.33 112.79 -66.59
C GLY A 266 -106.56 113.43 -65.94
N ASP A 267 -106.44 114.62 -65.36
CA ASP A 267 -107.54 115.41 -64.82
C ASP A 267 -108.38 116.05 -65.95
N LYS A 268 -107.81 116.15 -67.18
CA LYS A 268 -108.55 116.42 -68.43
C LYS A 268 -109.19 115.17 -69.05
N MET A 269 -108.76 113.96 -68.68
CA MET A 269 -109.24 112.69 -69.24
C MET A 269 -110.19 111.94 -68.27
N ASN A 270 -110.09 112.20 -66.97
CA ASN A 270 -111.04 111.81 -65.93
C ASN A 270 -112.24 112.76 -65.82
N GLN A 271 -112.45 113.63 -66.82
CA GLN A 271 -113.78 114.13 -67.14
C GLN A 271 -114.54 113.17 -68.09
N LEU A 272 -113.92 112.03 -68.45
CA LEU A 272 -114.56 110.80 -68.96
C LEU A 272 -114.56 109.69 -67.90
N GLN A 273 -114.53 110.11 -66.64
CA GLN A 273 -114.81 109.33 -65.44
C GLN A 273 -116.29 108.97 -65.39
N LYS A 274 -116.60 107.72 -65.73
CA LYS A 274 -117.53 106.85 -64.96
C LYS A 274 -117.57 105.45 -65.58
N SER A 275 -116.80 104.52 -65.01
CA SER A 275 -117.23 103.13 -64.80
C SER A 275 -116.19 102.33 -63.99
N HIS A 276 -116.54 102.06 -62.73
CA HIS A 276 -116.51 100.78 -62.01
C HIS A 276 -115.23 99.90 -61.91
N GLU A 277 -114.83 99.69 -60.64
CA GLU A 277 -114.21 98.54 -59.92
C GLU A 277 -113.32 97.53 -60.67
N VAL A 278 -112.05 97.37 -60.26
CA VAL A 278 -111.54 96.49 -59.15
C VAL A 278 -111.75 95.01 -59.49
N ALA A 279 -110.74 94.34 -60.04
CA ALA A 279 -109.65 93.61 -59.35
C ALA A 279 -109.95 92.13 -59.08
N THR A 280 -109.07 91.26 -59.59
CA THR A 280 -108.72 89.89 -59.13
C THR A 280 -107.55 89.44 -60.04
N GLN A 281 -106.43 88.85 -59.62
CA GLN A 281 -106.23 87.77 -58.63
C GLN A 281 -104.78 87.78 -58.10
N LYS A 282 -104.59 87.61 -56.79
CA LYS A 282 -103.38 87.03 -56.19
C LYS A 282 -103.75 86.32 -54.89
N GLU A 283 -104.09 85.05 -55.00
CA GLU A 283 -104.31 84.17 -53.85
C GLU A 283 -104.00 82.71 -54.24
N LEU A 284 -102.71 82.38 -54.39
CA LEU A 284 -102.20 81.01 -54.62
C LEU A 284 -100.74 80.79 -54.14
N MET A 285 -100.19 81.66 -53.29
CA MET A 285 -98.74 81.63 -52.94
C MET A 285 -98.42 81.51 -51.44
N ILE A 286 -99.40 81.18 -50.60
CA ILE A 286 -99.19 81.11 -49.13
C ILE A 286 -99.04 79.66 -48.63
N GLU A 287 -99.58 78.65 -49.31
CA GLU A 287 -99.60 77.26 -48.78
C GLU A 287 -98.28 76.46 -48.94
N ALA A 288 -97.41 76.82 -49.90
CA ALA A 288 -96.14 76.09 -50.12
C ALA A 288 -95.03 76.45 -49.12
N HIS A 289 -95.06 77.66 -48.55
CA HIS A 289 -94.04 78.13 -47.61
C HIS A 289 -94.23 77.62 -46.18
N GLN A 290 -95.45 77.23 -45.81
CA GLN A 290 -95.74 76.68 -44.48
C GLN A 290 -95.14 75.27 -44.29
N ASN A 291 -95.29 74.39 -45.28
CA ASN A 291 -94.85 72.98 -45.16
C ASN A 291 -93.32 72.82 -45.06
N ARG A 292 -92.55 73.73 -45.66
CA ARG A 292 -91.08 73.67 -45.62
C ARG A 292 -90.49 74.06 -44.25
N ILE A 293 -91.21 74.87 -43.48
CA ILE A 293 -90.77 75.35 -42.16
C ILE A 293 -90.94 74.25 -41.10
N GLU A 294 -92.01 73.45 -41.17
CA GLU A 294 -92.27 72.37 -40.23
C GLU A 294 -91.30 71.17 -40.39
N GLU A 295 -90.92 70.79 -41.62
CA GLU A 295 -89.93 69.72 -41.87
C GLU A 295 -88.55 70.03 -41.25
N LEU A 296 -88.12 71.29 -41.36
CA LEU A 296 -86.82 71.72 -40.81
C LEU A 296 -86.83 71.69 -39.28
N ARG A 297 -87.95 72.10 -38.65
CA ARG A 297 -88.10 72.08 -37.19
C ARG A 297 -88.01 70.67 -36.62
N GLU A 298 -88.67 69.69 -37.23
CA GLU A 298 -88.63 68.30 -36.75
C GLU A 298 -87.24 67.66 -36.94
N SER A 299 -86.54 67.99 -38.04
CA SER A 299 -85.16 67.54 -38.29
C SER A 299 -84.16 68.07 -37.26
N PHE A 300 -84.27 69.35 -36.88
CA PHE A 300 -83.43 69.94 -35.83
C PHE A 300 -83.72 69.34 -34.45
N LYS A 301 -85.01 69.12 -34.12
CA LYS A 301 -85.41 68.50 -32.85
C LYS A 301 -84.83 67.09 -32.69
N ASN A 302 -84.87 66.28 -33.75
CA ASN A 302 -84.31 64.93 -33.73
C ASN A 302 -82.77 64.93 -33.59
N LYS A 303 -82.06 65.85 -34.26
CA LYS A 303 -80.60 65.99 -34.10
C LYS A 303 -80.19 66.44 -32.71
N MET A 304 -80.93 67.35 -32.09
CA MET A 304 -80.65 67.80 -30.72
C MET A 304 -80.85 66.66 -29.71
N ALA A 305 -81.92 65.87 -29.85
CA ALA A 305 -82.16 64.70 -29.00
C ALA A 305 -81.08 63.61 -29.15
N GLU A 306 -80.51 63.45 -30.35
CA GLU A 306 -79.39 62.53 -30.58
C GLU A 306 -78.09 63.04 -29.96
N MET A 307 -77.82 64.36 -30.05
CA MET A 307 -76.65 64.99 -29.44
C MET A 307 -76.67 64.91 -27.90
N ASP A 308 -77.83 65.06 -27.27
CA ASP A 308 -77.97 64.99 -25.81
C ASP A 308 -77.68 63.59 -25.25
N ASN A 309 -77.82 62.52 -26.05
CA ASN A 309 -77.55 61.14 -25.64
C ASN A 309 -76.07 60.72 -25.78
N TRP A 310 -75.22 61.51 -26.45
CA TRP A 310 -73.82 61.16 -26.69
C TRP A 310 -72.94 61.26 -25.42
N PRO A 311 -73.06 62.27 -24.54
CA PRO A 311 -72.31 62.31 -23.29
C PRO A 311 -72.48 61.05 -22.43
N GLN A 312 -73.71 60.55 -22.28
CA GLN A 312 -73.99 59.30 -21.54
C GLN A 312 -73.41 58.06 -22.20
N LYS A 313 -73.50 57.93 -23.53
CA LYS A 313 -72.89 56.80 -24.27
C LYS A 313 -71.36 56.80 -24.14
N LEU A 314 -70.72 57.98 -24.22
CA LEU A 314 -69.28 58.10 -24.02
C LEU A 314 -68.88 57.75 -22.59
N GLN A 315 -69.63 58.22 -21.60
CA GLN A 315 -69.38 57.95 -20.19
C GLN A 315 -69.56 56.46 -19.86
N ALA A 316 -70.56 55.79 -20.45
CA ALA A 316 -70.76 54.35 -20.34
C ALA A 316 -69.62 53.55 -20.98
N ALA A 317 -69.14 53.94 -22.17
CA ALA A 317 -68.00 53.29 -22.82
C ALA A 317 -66.70 53.45 -22.01
N VAL A 318 -66.44 54.64 -21.48
CA VAL A 318 -65.29 54.90 -20.61
C VAL A 318 -65.38 54.10 -19.31
N ALA A 319 -66.56 53.99 -18.71
CA ALA A 319 -66.77 53.18 -17.51
C ALA A 319 -66.56 51.69 -17.77
N ALA A 320 -67.05 51.17 -18.90
CA ALA A 320 -66.87 49.78 -19.31
C ALA A 320 -65.38 49.45 -19.54
N GLU A 321 -64.65 50.31 -20.26
CA GLU A 321 -63.20 50.11 -20.47
C GLU A 321 -62.40 50.22 -19.17
N LYS A 322 -62.73 51.17 -18.29
CA LYS A 322 -62.10 51.24 -16.96
C LYS A 322 -62.33 49.96 -16.15
N SER A 323 -63.55 49.43 -16.17
CA SER A 323 -63.87 48.17 -15.49
C SER A 323 -63.10 46.99 -16.08
N ARG A 324 -62.93 46.95 -17.41
CA ARG A 324 -62.16 45.89 -18.09
C ARG A 324 -60.69 45.94 -17.71
N HIS A 325 -60.06 47.11 -17.82
CA HIS A 325 -58.66 47.30 -17.45
C HIS A 325 -58.42 46.99 -15.97
N GLN A 326 -59.36 47.37 -15.09
CA GLN A 326 -59.24 47.06 -13.66
C GLN A 326 -59.33 45.56 -13.37
N ALA A 327 -60.14 44.81 -14.12
CA ALA A 327 -60.20 43.36 -14.03
C ALA A 327 -58.92 42.69 -14.58
N GLU A 328 -58.41 43.15 -15.72
CA GLU A 328 -57.15 42.67 -16.31
C GLU A 328 -55.96 42.92 -15.38
N MET A 329 -55.88 44.09 -14.75
CA MET A 329 -54.83 44.42 -13.78
C MET A 329 -54.88 43.50 -12.56
N LYS A 330 -56.07 43.24 -12.00
CA LYS A 330 -56.22 42.29 -10.89
C LYS A 330 -55.81 40.86 -11.28
N ALA A 331 -56.21 40.41 -12.47
CA ALA A 331 -55.83 39.08 -12.96
C ALA A 331 -54.31 38.96 -13.16
N LEU A 332 -53.65 40.02 -13.67
CA LEU A 332 -52.19 40.07 -13.78
C LEU A 332 -51.52 40.05 -12.40
N GLU A 333 -52.02 40.82 -11.43
CA GLU A 333 -51.51 40.81 -10.07
C GLU A 333 -51.62 39.43 -9.41
N GLU A 334 -52.75 38.73 -9.58
CA GLU A 334 -52.95 37.37 -9.06
C GLU A 334 -52.02 36.37 -9.74
N ASN A 335 -51.85 36.45 -11.06
CA ASN A 335 -50.91 35.60 -11.81
C ASN A 335 -49.46 35.84 -11.37
N LEU A 336 -49.06 37.09 -11.17
CA LEU A 336 -47.71 37.42 -10.67
C LEU A 336 -47.48 36.85 -9.27
N LYS A 337 -48.46 36.98 -8.37
CA LYS A 337 -48.39 36.37 -7.03
C LYS A 337 -48.27 34.85 -7.11
N HIS A 338 -49.07 34.21 -7.96
CA HIS A 338 -49.02 32.76 -8.14
C HIS A 338 -47.66 32.31 -8.69
N ASN A 339 -47.16 32.96 -9.74
CA ASN A 339 -45.86 32.66 -10.34
C ASN A 339 -44.73 32.85 -9.33
N PHE A 340 -44.73 33.94 -8.57
CA PHE A 340 -43.72 34.17 -7.53
C PHE A 340 -43.70 33.07 -6.47
N VAL A 341 -44.88 32.65 -6.00
CA VAL A 341 -45.00 31.55 -5.03
C VAL A 341 -44.50 30.23 -5.63
N LEU A 342 -44.84 29.96 -6.90
CA LEU A 342 -44.40 28.76 -7.60
C LEU A 342 -42.87 28.74 -7.77
N GLU A 343 -42.26 29.85 -8.20
CA GLU A 343 -40.80 29.98 -8.33
C GLU A 343 -40.10 29.78 -6.99
N LEU A 344 -40.61 30.40 -5.92
CA LEU A 344 -40.07 30.22 -4.58
C LEU A 344 -40.14 28.77 -4.11
N GLN A 345 -41.23 28.08 -4.42
CA GLN A 345 -41.41 26.66 -4.10
C GLN A 345 -40.45 25.78 -4.90
N ILE A 346 -40.29 26.04 -6.20
CA ILE A 346 -39.32 25.34 -7.06
C ILE A 346 -37.90 25.52 -6.51
N GLU A 347 -37.52 26.74 -6.14
CA GLU A 347 -36.19 27.02 -5.62
C GLU A 347 -35.96 26.32 -4.27
N LYS A 348 -36.96 26.34 -3.39
CA LYS A 348 -36.94 25.59 -2.12
C LYS A 348 -36.81 24.09 -2.35
N ASP A 349 -37.51 23.52 -3.32
CA ASP A 349 -37.44 22.10 -3.64
C ASP A 349 -36.08 21.71 -4.23
N LYS A 350 -35.48 22.55 -5.08
CA LYS A 350 -34.09 22.37 -5.54
C LYS A 350 -33.09 22.35 -4.38
N TYR A 351 -33.19 23.31 -3.46
CA TYR A 351 -32.31 23.36 -2.29
C TYR A 351 -32.49 22.13 -1.39
N ASN A 352 -33.73 21.70 -1.17
CA ASN A 352 -34.01 20.48 -0.41
C ASN A 352 -33.44 19.22 -1.07
N GLU A 353 -33.55 19.10 -2.39
CA GLU A 353 -32.98 17.97 -3.13
C GLU A 353 -31.45 17.98 -3.08
N LEU A 354 -30.84 19.15 -3.20
CA LEU A 354 -29.39 19.32 -3.06
C LEU A 354 -28.93 18.96 -1.64
N LEU A 355 -29.66 19.38 -0.61
CA LEU A 355 -29.38 19.02 0.78
C LEU A 355 -29.44 17.51 0.99
N LYS A 356 -30.48 16.85 0.43
CA LYS A 356 -30.61 15.39 0.47
C LYS A 356 -29.44 14.70 -0.22
N LYS A 357 -28.99 15.18 -1.39
CA LYS A 357 -27.82 14.64 -2.09
C LYS A 357 -26.56 14.73 -1.25
N PHE A 358 -26.30 15.90 -0.65
CA PHE A 358 -25.14 16.06 0.25
C PHE A 358 -25.23 15.15 1.48
N GLN A 359 -26.40 15.02 2.10
CA GLN A 359 -26.60 14.11 3.24
C GLN A 359 -26.38 12.64 2.86
N THR A 360 -26.88 12.21 1.71
CA THR A 360 -26.66 10.84 1.21
C THR A 360 -25.18 10.60 0.92
N GLN A 361 -24.51 11.54 0.26
CA GLN A 361 -23.08 11.43 -0.05
C GLN A 361 -22.22 11.35 1.23
N GLU A 362 -22.54 12.15 2.25
CA GLU A 362 -21.85 12.05 3.55
C GLU A 362 -22.13 10.72 4.25
N ARG A 363 -23.36 10.21 4.20
CA ARG A 363 -23.67 8.87 4.73
C ARG A 363 -22.89 7.78 4.00
N GLU A 364 -22.81 7.82 2.68
CA GLU A 364 -22.04 6.85 1.89
C GLU A 364 -20.55 6.91 2.22
N LYS A 365 -19.94 8.10 2.26
CA LYS A 365 -18.55 8.27 2.69
C LYS A 365 -18.31 7.77 4.12
N ASN A 366 -19.26 8.01 5.02
CA ASN A 366 -19.15 7.54 6.39
C ASN A 366 -19.25 6.01 6.48
N ASN A 367 -20.16 5.40 5.73
CA ASN A 367 -20.28 3.94 5.62
C ASN A 367 -19.01 3.31 5.03
N MET A 368 -18.42 3.94 4.00
CA MET A 368 -17.16 3.51 3.41
C MET A 368 -16.02 3.55 4.45
N ARG A 369 -15.86 4.68 5.16
CA ARG A 369 -14.87 4.81 6.25
C ARG A 369 -15.07 3.76 7.35
N GLN A 370 -16.32 3.51 7.75
CA GLN A 370 -16.63 2.48 8.75
C GLN A 370 -16.30 1.07 8.24
N SER A 371 -16.59 0.76 6.98
CA SER A 371 -16.23 -0.53 6.36
C SER A 371 -14.72 -0.72 6.30
N GLU A 372 -13.97 0.31 5.89
CA GLU A 372 -12.50 0.28 5.84
C GLU A 372 -11.91 0.11 7.24
N GLN A 373 -12.44 0.82 8.23
CA GLN A 373 -12.02 0.69 9.63
C GLN A 373 -12.28 -0.74 10.14
N ALA A 374 -13.46 -1.30 9.89
CA ALA A 374 -13.80 -2.67 10.30
C ALA A 374 -12.87 -3.71 9.65
N GLN A 375 -12.52 -3.53 8.38
CA GLN A 375 -11.56 -4.40 7.69
C GLN A 375 -10.14 -4.29 8.29
N LEU A 376 -9.70 -3.08 8.64
CA LEU A 376 -8.41 -2.87 9.30
C LEU A 376 -8.39 -3.52 10.69
N GLU A 377 -9.44 -3.32 11.47
CA GLU A 377 -9.59 -3.93 12.80
C GLU A 377 -9.59 -5.46 12.73
N GLN A 378 -10.23 -6.05 11.71
CA GLN A 378 -10.20 -7.49 11.48
C GLN A 378 -8.78 -7.97 11.14
N LYS A 379 -8.05 -7.27 10.27
CA LYS A 379 -6.66 -7.62 9.91
C LYS A 379 -5.74 -7.57 11.13
N PHE A 380 -5.81 -6.50 11.92
CA PHE A 380 -5.01 -6.38 13.13
C PHE A 380 -5.39 -7.44 14.18
N ARG A 381 -6.67 -7.79 14.30
CA ARG A 381 -7.10 -8.88 15.18
C ARG A 381 -6.46 -10.20 14.76
N GLN A 382 -6.46 -10.51 13.46
CA GLN A 382 -5.85 -11.72 12.92
C GLN A 382 -4.34 -11.74 13.16
N GLU A 383 -3.64 -10.64 12.86
CA GLU A 383 -2.19 -10.52 13.11
C GLU A 383 -1.85 -10.69 14.60
N MET A 384 -2.66 -10.12 15.49
CA MET A 384 -2.51 -10.29 16.94
C MET A 384 -2.72 -11.74 17.38
N GLU A 385 -3.69 -12.45 16.79
CA GLU A 385 -3.91 -13.88 17.05
C GLU A 385 -2.74 -14.73 16.55
N ASP A 386 -2.23 -14.46 15.35
CA ASP A 386 -1.07 -15.16 14.79
C ASP A 386 0.20 -14.94 15.60
N LEU A 387 0.46 -13.70 16.04
CA LEU A 387 1.59 -13.39 16.92
C LEU A 387 1.45 -14.07 18.28
N ARG A 388 0.25 -14.07 18.88
CA ARG A 388 -0.02 -14.81 20.12
C ARG A 388 0.26 -16.31 19.95
N ARG A 389 -0.17 -16.89 18.82
CA ARG A 389 0.11 -18.29 18.50
C ARG A 389 1.61 -18.55 18.38
N GLN A 390 2.35 -17.74 17.62
CA GLN A 390 3.81 -17.86 17.48
C GLN A 390 4.55 -17.74 18.83
N VAL A 391 4.10 -16.84 19.71
CA VAL A 391 4.65 -16.71 21.06
C VAL A 391 4.36 -17.96 21.88
N SER A 392 3.15 -18.51 21.80
CA SER A 392 2.81 -19.76 22.52
C SER A 392 3.63 -20.95 22.03
N GLU A 393 3.83 -21.08 20.71
CA GLU A 393 4.62 -22.15 20.11
C GLU A 393 6.11 -22.02 20.43
N SER A 394 6.67 -20.81 20.37
CA SER A 394 8.07 -20.59 20.75
C SER A 394 8.31 -20.85 22.22
N LYS A 395 7.37 -20.47 23.10
CA LYS A 395 7.42 -20.80 24.52
C LYS A 395 7.37 -22.31 24.77
N ALA A 396 6.49 -23.04 24.07
CA ALA A 396 6.41 -24.50 24.18
C ALA A 396 7.73 -25.17 23.76
N ARG A 397 8.29 -24.79 22.60
CA ARG A 397 9.58 -25.33 22.13
C ARG A 397 10.74 -25.02 23.09
N ALA A 398 10.75 -23.82 23.65
CA ALA A 398 11.77 -23.44 24.65
C ALA A 398 11.66 -24.30 25.91
N GLN A 399 10.43 -24.57 26.37
CA GLN A 399 10.19 -25.43 27.52
C GLN A 399 10.58 -26.89 27.24
N GLU A 400 10.20 -27.46 26.09
CA GLU A 400 10.64 -28.80 25.68
C GLU A 400 12.17 -28.91 25.66
N ARG A 401 12.85 -27.90 25.11
CA ARG A 401 14.31 -27.86 25.07
C ARG A 401 14.93 -27.75 26.47
N GLU A 402 14.30 -27.00 27.37
CA GLU A 402 14.73 -26.91 28.76
C GLU A 402 14.60 -28.28 29.45
N GLU A 403 13.48 -28.97 29.27
CA GLU A 403 13.24 -30.30 29.82
C GLU A 403 14.26 -31.34 29.30
N GLU A 404 14.57 -31.31 27.99
CA GLU A 404 15.64 -32.12 27.37
C GLU A 404 17.01 -31.86 28.03
N LEU A 405 17.39 -30.59 28.16
CA LEU A 405 18.67 -30.21 28.76
C LEU A 405 18.73 -30.59 30.23
N GLN A 406 17.64 -30.45 30.98
CA GLN A 406 17.56 -30.89 32.37
C GLN A 406 17.73 -32.41 32.48
N ALA A 407 17.11 -33.19 31.59
CA ALA A 407 17.28 -34.64 31.53
C ALA A 407 18.73 -35.05 31.20
N GLU A 408 19.37 -34.36 30.26
CA GLU A 408 20.78 -34.57 29.92
C GLU A 408 21.70 -34.24 31.10
N ILE A 409 21.47 -33.11 31.78
CA ILE A 409 22.20 -32.73 33.00
C ILE A 409 22.03 -33.80 34.09
N ALA A 410 20.82 -34.32 34.29
CA ALA A 410 20.56 -35.38 35.27
C ALA A 410 21.31 -36.68 34.93
N SER A 411 21.34 -37.06 33.65
CA SER A 411 22.10 -38.21 33.15
C SER A 411 23.61 -38.03 33.36
N LEU A 412 24.16 -36.86 32.99
CA LEU A 412 25.58 -36.54 33.19
C LEU A 412 25.94 -36.56 34.67
N LYS A 413 25.11 -35.99 35.56
CA LYS A 413 25.30 -36.07 37.01
C LYS A 413 25.36 -37.52 37.51
N LYS A 414 24.50 -38.40 36.98
CA LYS A 414 24.52 -39.84 37.32
C LYS A 414 25.82 -40.51 36.88
N ILE A 415 26.31 -40.22 35.67
CA ILE A 415 27.57 -40.75 35.15
C ILE A 415 28.76 -40.24 36.00
N ILE A 416 28.79 -38.94 36.30
CA ILE A 416 29.84 -38.34 37.16
C ILE A 416 29.86 -39.04 38.52
N ASN A 417 28.69 -39.24 39.13
CA ASN A 417 28.59 -39.93 40.42
C ASN A 417 29.06 -41.39 40.35
N ASP A 418 28.73 -42.12 39.27
CA ASP A 418 29.23 -43.48 39.05
C ASP A 418 30.76 -43.51 38.90
N LEU A 419 31.32 -42.61 38.10
CA LEU A 419 32.77 -42.46 37.93
C LEU A 419 33.46 -42.09 39.25
N GLN A 420 32.90 -41.17 40.03
CA GLN A 420 33.40 -40.82 41.36
C GLN A 420 33.39 -42.02 42.32
N ASN A 421 32.32 -42.81 42.33
CA ASN A 421 32.25 -44.03 43.14
C ASN A 421 33.28 -45.07 42.69
N ARG A 422 33.51 -45.23 41.39
CA ARG A 422 34.54 -46.12 40.84
C ARG A 422 35.94 -45.66 41.21
N LEU A 423 36.22 -44.36 41.12
CA LEU A 423 37.49 -43.79 41.57
C LEU A 423 37.70 -44.00 43.07
N ALA A 424 36.69 -43.75 43.90
CA ALA A 424 36.78 -43.99 45.34
C ALA A 424 37.05 -45.47 45.68
N ARG A 425 36.48 -46.41 44.92
CA ARG A 425 36.79 -47.85 45.05
C ARG A 425 38.23 -48.17 44.67
N LEU A 426 38.70 -47.66 43.53
CA LEU A 426 40.09 -47.85 43.09
C LEU A 426 41.10 -47.24 44.08
N ASP A 427 40.80 -46.08 44.66
CA ASP A 427 41.62 -45.48 45.72
C ASP A 427 41.63 -46.35 46.99
N SER A 428 40.50 -46.96 47.36
CA SER A 428 40.43 -47.87 48.52
C SER A 428 41.14 -49.21 48.29
N GLU A 429 41.04 -49.79 47.09
CA GLU A 429 41.70 -51.05 46.72
C GLU A 429 43.21 -50.84 46.55
N GLY A 430 43.64 -49.77 45.88
CA GLY A 430 45.05 -49.40 45.76
C GLY A 430 45.69 -49.01 47.12
N SER A 431 44.94 -48.40 48.03
CA SER A 431 45.39 -48.15 49.40
C SER A 431 45.51 -49.44 50.22
N GLY A 432 44.57 -50.38 50.05
CA GLY A 432 44.58 -51.71 50.68
C GLY A 432 45.75 -52.57 50.21
N GLU A 433 46.00 -52.64 48.90
CA GLU A 433 47.14 -53.37 48.34
C GLU A 433 48.48 -52.72 48.72
N ALA A 434 48.56 -51.38 48.73
CA ALA A 434 49.75 -50.67 49.16
C ALA A 434 50.05 -50.85 50.67
N THR A 435 49.02 -50.99 51.51
CA THR A 435 49.20 -51.28 52.94
C THR A 435 49.59 -52.73 53.17
N GLN A 436 49.01 -53.69 52.44
CA GLN A 436 49.43 -55.10 52.49
C GLN A 436 50.87 -55.30 52.01
N LEU A 437 51.28 -54.64 50.91
CA LEU A 437 52.66 -54.68 50.42
C LEU A 437 53.64 -54.05 51.43
N LYS A 438 53.25 -52.99 52.15
CA LYS A 438 54.08 -52.41 53.21
C LYS A 438 54.22 -53.33 54.43
N VAL A 439 53.16 -54.05 54.80
CA VAL A 439 53.22 -55.04 55.89
C VAL A 439 54.10 -56.22 55.50
N ALA A 440 53.93 -56.78 54.30
CA ALA A 440 54.79 -57.86 53.80
C ALA A 440 56.26 -57.44 53.67
N LEU A 441 56.53 -56.18 53.25
CA LEU A 441 57.88 -55.64 53.22
C LEU A 441 58.49 -55.50 54.62
N ALA A 442 57.69 -55.07 55.62
CA ALA A 442 58.12 -54.96 57.00
C ALA A 442 58.39 -56.34 57.63
N GLU A 443 57.58 -57.35 57.32
CA GLU A 443 57.79 -58.74 57.76
C GLU A 443 59.08 -59.32 57.17
N VAL A 444 59.33 -59.15 55.86
CA VAL A 444 60.58 -59.57 55.21
C VAL A 444 61.80 -58.80 55.74
N GLN A 445 61.65 -57.51 56.07
CA GLN A 445 62.72 -56.73 56.71
C GLN A 445 63.01 -57.20 58.15
N GLN A 446 61.99 -57.61 58.90
CA GLN A 446 62.15 -58.17 60.24
C GLN A 446 62.82 -59.55 60.18
N GLU A 447 62.42 -60.42 59.24
CA GLU A 447 63.08 -61.71 59.00
C GLU A 447 64.56 -61.54 58.58
N LEU A 448 64.87 -60.50 57.80
CA LEU A 448 66.24 -60.17 57.41
C LEU A 448 67.09 -59.70 58.60
N LEU A 449 66.50 -58.88 59.49
CA LEU A 449 67.15 -58.43 60.73
C LEU A 449 67.38 -59.60 61.70
N ASP A 450 66.43 -60.52 61.81
CA ASP A 450 66.57 -61.71 62.65
C ASP A 450 67.62 -62.70 62.09
N ALA A 451 67.73 -62.81 60.76
CA ALA A 451 68.80 -63.59 60.10
C ALA A 451 70.20 -62.93 60.24
N GLN A 452 70.26 -61.59 60.30
CA GLN A 452 71.51 -60.84 60.53
C GLN A 452 71.92 -60.82 62.01
N ALA A 453 70.97 -60.91 62.95
CA ALA A 453 71.25 -61.06 64.37
C ALA A 453 71.71 -62.48 64.77
N GLY A 454 71.30 -63.51 64.00
CA GLY A 454 71.69 -64.91 64.20
C GLY A 454 73.08 -65.30 63.68
N THR A 455 73.78 -64.40 62.96
CA THR A 455 75.10 -64.68 62.33
C THR A 455 76.26 -63.88 62.93
N ALA A 456 76.04 -63.16 64.04
CA ALA A 456 77.08 -62.47 64.81
C ALA A 456 77.50 -63.21 66.10
N GLY A 457 77.20 -64.51 66.19
CA GLY A 457 77.51 -65.33 67.36
C GLY A 457 77.87 -66.76 66.99
N TYR A 458 78.93 -66.95 66.20
CA TYR A 458 79.81 -68.13 66.25
C TYR A 458 81.19 -67.79 65.67
#